data_AF-A0A1Q6V7A8-F1
#
_entry.id   AF-A0A1Q6V7A8-F1
#
_cell.length_a   1.000
_cell.length_b   1.000
_cell.length_c   1.000
_cell.angle_alpha   90.00
_cell.angle_beta   90.00
_cell.angle_gamma   90.00
#
_symmetry.space_group_name_H-M   'P 1'
#
loop_
_entity.id
_entity.type
_entity.pdbx_description
1 polymer ?
#
loop_
_entity_poly.entity_id
_entity_poly.type
_entity_poly.pdbx_seq_one_letter_code
_entity_poly.pdbx_strand_id
1 'polypeptide(L)'
;MALLGSGFSTDKFCFRGFLPVKSGQRERELRAAAERDETAIFFESPYRLTKTLATCIDVMPDQQLCIARELTKKFEEFRRGVASELLEHYQSHPPKGEIVLVISGS
;
A
#
# COMPACT_ATOMS: atom_id res chain seq x y z
N MET A 1 -2.82 13.25 3.62
CA MET A 1 -1.49 13.12 4.25
C MET A 1 -0.71 11.90 3.78
N ALA A 2 -1.37 10.76 3.47
CA ALA A 2 -0.73 9.54 2.95
C ALA A 2 0.42 9.73 1.94
N LEU A 3 0.19 10.46 0.85
CA LEU A 3 1.22 10.72 -0.18
C LEU A 3 2.38 11.58 0.34
N LEU A 4 2.10 12.66 1.06
CA LEU A 4 3.15 13.53 1.62
C LEU A 4 3.98 12.77 2.68
N GLY A 5 3.30 12.02 3.53
CA GLY A 5 3.92 11.21 4.57
C GLY A 5 4.57 9.93 4.04
N SER A 6 4.32 9.50 2.80
CA SER A 6 5.01 8.34 2.23
C SER A 6 6.45 8.64 1.85
N GLY A 7 6.81 9.90 1.60
CA GLY A 7 8.14 10.28 1.11
C GLY A 7 8.42 9.84 -0.32
N PHE A 8 7.40 9.43 -1.07
CA PHE A 8 7.51 9.11 -2.51
C PHE A 8 7.26 10.36 -3.36
N SER A 9 7.58 10.27 -4.66
CA SER A 9 7.37 11.41 -5.57
C SER A 9 5.90 11.85 -5.56
N THR A 10 5.72 13.16 -5.48
CA THR A 10 4.41 13.82 -5.51
C THR A 10 4.15 14.55 -6.82
N ASP A 11 5.08 14.47 -7.79
CA ASP A 11 5.02 15.23 -9.05
C ASP A 11 3.85 14.77 -9.91
N LYS A 12 3.66 13.44 -9.98
CA LYS A 12 2.51 12.77 -10.59
C LYS A 12 2.11 11.64 -9.68
N PHE A 13 0.82 11.44 -9.53
CA PHE A 13 0.28 10.31 -8.79
C PHE A 13 -1.10 9.92 -9.33
N CYS A 14 -1.49 8.67 -9.12
CA CYS A 14 -2.82 8.19 -9.43
C CYS A 14 -3.53 7.70 -8.16
N PHE A 15 -4.73 8.21 -7.92
CA PHE A 15 -5.60 7.72 -6.86
C PHE A 15 -6.61 6.74 -7.44
N ARG A 16 -6.65 5.53 -6.90
CA ARG A 16 -7.40 4.38 -7.47
C ARG A 16 -8.51 3.87 -6.55
N GLY A 17 -8.75 4.52 -5.41
CA GLY A 17 -9.78 4.09 -4.45
C GLY A 17 -9.46 2.72 -3.84
N PHE A 18 -10.48 1.91 -3.58
CA PHE A 18 -10.29 0.59 -2.96
C PHE A 18 -9.82 -0.47 -3.95
N LEU A 19 -8.88 -1.30 -3.53
CA LEU A 19 -8.54 -2.51 -4.28
C LEU A 19 -9.74 -3.46 -4.39
N PRO A 20 -9.91 -4.15 -5.54
CA PRO A 20 -10.95 -5.15 -5.71
C PRO A 20 -10.87 -6.27 -4.65
N VAL A 21 -12.04 -6.77 -4.24
CA VAL A 21 -12.11 -7.87 -3.26
C VAL A 21 -11.63 -9.20 -3.86
N LYS A 22 -11.95 -9.43 -5.16
CA LYS A 22 -11.58 -10.64 -5.89
C LYS A 22 -10.08 -10.66 -6.17
N SER A 23 -9.41 -11.76 -5.83
CA SER A 23 -7.95 -11.90 -5.93
C SER A 23 -7.39 -11.56 -7.31
N GLY A 24 -7.95 -12.15 -8.39
CA GLY A 24 -7.44 -11.89 -9.75
C GLY A 24 -7.61 -10.44 -10.21
N GLN A 25 -8.66 -9.75 -9.78
CA GLN A 25 -8.84 -8.32 -10.08
C GLN A 25 -7.88 -7.46 -9.25
N ARG A 26 -7.66 -7.80 -7.98
CA ARG A 26 -6.67 -7.12 -7.13
C ARG A 26 -5.27 -7.26 -7.69
N GLU A 27 -4.86 -8.47 -8.05
CA GLU A 27 -3.55 -8.73 -8.65
C GLU A 27 -3.35 -7.93 -9.93
N ARG A 28 -4.36 -7.88 -10.81
CA ARG A 28 -4.32 -7.07 -12.03
C ARG A 28 -4.11 -5.58 -11.73
N GLU A 29 -4.82 -5.02 -10.76
CA GLU A 29 -4.67 -3.62 -10.36
C GLU A 29 -3.29 -3.34 -9.77
N LEU A 30 -2.74 -4.27 -8.97
CA LEU A 30 -1.41 -4.15 -8.38
C LEU A 30 -0.30 -4.25 -9.44
N ARG A 31 -0.42 -5.18 -10.42
CA ARG A 31 0.51 -5.27 -11.55
C ARG A 31 0.52 -3.98 -12.37
N ALA A 32 -0.67 -3.49 -12.70
CA ALA A 32 -0.82 -2.24 -13.43
C ALA A 32 -0.36 -1.00 -12.64
N ALA A 33 -0.23 -1.09 -11.32
CA ALA A 33 0.35 -0.03 -10.49
C ALA A 33 1.88 -0.12 -10.44
N ALA A 34 2.42 -1.34 -10.38
CA ALA A 34 3.87 -1.60 -10.37
C ALA A 34 4.58 -1.20 -11.68
N GLU A 35 3.85 -1.14 -12.79
CA GLU A 35 4.37 -0.74 -14.11
C GLU A 35 4.30 0.78 -14.37
N ARG A 36 3.89 1.60 -13.39
CA ARG A 36 3.73 3.04 -13.57
C ARG A 36 4.94 3.79 -13.04
N ASP A 37 5.33 4.84 -13.76
CA ASP A 37 6.35 5.78 -13.29
C ASP A 37 5.83 6.70 -12.16
N GLU A 38 4.51 6.89 -12.07
CA GLU A 38 3.90 7.70 -11.01
C GLU A 38 3.49 6.91 -9.77
N THR A 39 3.52 7.59 -8.61
CA THR A 39 3.05 7.02 -7.34
C THR A 39 1.57 6.61 -7.43
N ALA A 40 1.24 5.38 -7.03
CA ALA A 40 -0.13 4.89 -6.99
C ALA A 40 -0.67 4.83 -5.55
N ILE A 41 -1.93 5.22 -5.36
CA ILE A 41 -2.57 5.34 -4.05
C ILE A 41 -3.88 4.55 -4.03
N PHE A 42 -4.00 3.65 -3.06
CA PHE A 42 -5.15 2.81 -2.83
C PHE A 42 -5.63 2.89 -1.38
N PHE A 43 -6.93 2.73 -1.17
CA PHE A 43 -7.48 2.36 0.13
C PHE A 43 -7.50 0.85 0.30
N GLU A 44 -7.29 0.41 1.53
CA GLU A 44 -7.38 -1.01 1.88
C GLU A 44 -8.05 -1.21 3.24
N SER A 45 -8.72 -2.35 3.38
CA SER A 45 -9.28 -2.80 4.66
C SER A 45 -8.18 -3.41 5.53
N PRO A 46 -8.17 -3.17 6.85
CA PRO A 46 -7.21 -3.80 7.77
C PRO A 46 -7.26 -5.33 7.72
N TYR A 47 -8.45 -5.90 7.48
CA TYR A 47 -8.63 -7.36 7.37
C TYR A 47 -8.06 -7.96 6.09
N ARG A 48 -7.74 -7.13 5.09
CA ARG A 48 -7.21 -7.57 3.80
C ARG A 48 -5.75 -7.20 3.57
N LEU A 49 -5.17 -6.31 4.38
CA LEU A 49 -3.82 -5.79 4.18
C LEU A 49 -2.78 -6.89 3.97
N THR A 50 -2.76 -7.91 4.84
CA THR A 50 -1.78 -9.01 4.74
C THR A 50 -1.94 -9.82 3.47
N LYS A 51 -3.17 -10.02 2.98
CA LYS A 51 -3.44 -10.67 1.68
C LYS A 51 -2.99 -9.80 0.51
N THR A 52 -3.18 -8.49 0.61
CA THR A 52 -2.73 -7.53 -0.40
C THR A 52 -1.20 -7.48 -0.45
N LEU A 53 -0.52 -7.40 0.69
CA LEU A 53 0.94 -7.43 0.78
C LEU A 53 1.51 -8.75 0.24
N ALA A 54 0.89 -9.89 0.54
CA ALA A 54 1.28 -11.17 -0.05
C ALA A 54 1.20 -11.14 -1.58
N THR A 55 0.13 -10.59 -2.16
CA THR A 55 0.04 -10.39 -3.62
C THR A 55 1.12 -9.42 -4.13
N CYS A 56 1.47 -8.38 -3.37
CA CYS A 56 2.54 -7.46 -3.75
C CYS A 56 3.92 -8.14 -3.79
N ILE A 57 4.19 -9.12 -2.91
CA ILE A 57 5.46 -9.89 -2.96
C ILE A 57 5.60 -10.60 -4.32
N ASP A 58 4.50 -11.20 -4.81
CA ASP A 58 4.52 -11.94 -6.08
C ASP A 58 4.57 -11.02 -7.32
N VAL A 59 4.04 -9.80 -7.19
CA VAL A 59 3.85 -8.86 -8.31
C VAL A 59 4.98 -7.84 -8.42
N MET A 60 5.50 -7.36 -7.30
CA MET A 60 6.41 -6.23 -7.17
C MET A 60 7.34 -6.39 -5.94
N PRO A 61 8.19 -7.43 -5.92
CA PRO A 61 8.95 -7.81 -4.72
C PRO A 61 9.88 -6.71 -4.19
N ASP A 62 10.47 -5.92 -5.10
CA ASP A 62 11.49 -4.92 -4.77
C ASP A 62 10.94 -3.48 -4.68
N GLN A 63 9.66 -3.29 -5.04
CA GLN A 63 9.04 -1.97 -5.09
C GLN A 63 8.82 -1.42 -3.67
N GLN A 64 9.17 -0.15 -3.47
CA GLN A 64 8.93 0.51 -2.19
C GLN A 64 7.44 0.81 -2.01
N LEU A 65 6.88 0.38 -0.89
CA LEU A 65 5.50 0.63 -0.49
C LEU A 65 5.47 1.48 0.77
N CYS A 66 4.37 2.18 1.01
CA CYS A 66 4.08 2.85 2.26
C CYS A 66 2.66 2.51 2.71
N ILE A 67 2.53 1.99 3.93
CA ILE A 67 1.26 1.82 4.62
C ILE A 67 1.07 3.02 5.54
N ALA A 68 0.14 3.90 5.18
CA ALA A 68 -0.28 5.02 6.00
C ALA A 68 -1.57 4.67 6.75
N ARG A 69 -1.61 4.99 8.04
CA ARG A 69 -2.75 4.67 8.93
C ARG A 69 -3.05 5.84 9.85
N GLU A 70 -4.33 6.03 10.14
CA GLU A 70 -4.79 6.98 11.14
C GLU A 70 -5.28 6.22 12.37
N LEU A 71 -4.43 6.10 13.39
CA LEU A 71 -4.79 5.45 14.65
C LEU A 71 -5.57 6.40 15.58
N THR A 72 -5.34 7.71 15.48
CA THR A 72 -6.14 8.82 16.06
C THR A 72 -5.83 10.12 15.30
N LYS A 73 -6.69 11.15 15.41
CA LYS A 73 -6.44 12.51 14.85
C LYS A 73 -5.10 13.17 15.28
N LYS A 74 -4.36 12.58 16.23
CA LYS A 74 -3.06 13.08 16.73
C LYS A 74 -1.85 12.25 16.26
N PHE A 75 -2.04 11.04 15.73
CA PHE A 75 -0.93 10.14 15.41
C PHE A 75 -1.20 9.43 14.08
N GLU A 76 -0.63 10.01 13.01
CA GLU A 76 -0.46 9.36 11.72
C GLU A 76 0.73 8.39 11.80
N GLU A 77 0.54 7.16 11.36
CA GLU A 77 1.60 6.16 11.24
C GLU A 77 1.92 5.94 9.77
N PHE A 78 3.20 6.01 9.41
CA PHE A 78 3.71 5.71 8.08
C PHE A 78 4.78 4.63 8.19
N ARG A 79 4.52 3.46 7.60
CA ARG A 79 5.49 2.37 7.50
C ARG A 79 5.88 2.14 6.07
N ARG A 80 7.18 2.17 5.79
CA ARG A 80 7.74 2.02 4.46
C ARG A 80 8.64 0.79 4.42
N GLY A 81 8.73 0.21 3.24
CA GLY A 81 9.57 -0.96 2.97
C GLY A 81 9.06 -1.72 1.77
N VAL A 82 9.73 -2.82 1.46
CA VAL A 82 9.22 -3.77 0.47
C VAL A 82 8.05 -4.58 1.04
N ALA A 83 7.31 -5.27 0.17
CA ALA A 83 6.11 -6.00 0.55
C ALA A 83 6.37 -7.08 1.62
N SER A 84 7.52 -7.74 1.59
CA SER A 84 7.91 -8.79 2.55
C SER A 84 8.10 -8.25 3.97
N GLU A 85 8.86 -7.16 4.13
CA GLU A 85 9.10 -6.50 5.42
C GLU A 85 7.80 -6.00 6.07
N LEU A 86 6.94 -5.37 5.25
CA LEU A 86 5.65 -4.89 5.70
C LEU A 86 4.73 -6.04 6.09
N LEU A 87 4.74 -7.15 5.34
CA LEU A 87 3.93 -8.32 5.66
C LEU A 87 4.35 -8.92 7.01
N GLU A 88 5.64 -9.11 7.25
CA GLU A 88 6.16 -9.61 8.53
C GLU A 88 5.72 -8.71 9.70
N HIS A 89 5.79 -7.39 9.52
CA HIS A 89 5.33 -6.45 10.53
C HIS A 89 3.82 -6.59 10.81
N TYR A 90 2.97 -6.60 9.78
CA TYR A 90 1.51 -6.61 9.97
C TYR A 90 0.93 -7.99 10.33
N GLN A 91 1.71 -9.06 10.19
CA GLN A 91 1.40 -10.36 10.78
C GLN A 91 1.56 -10.34 12.31
N SER A 92 2.61 -9.70 12.81
CA SER A 92 2.87 -9.56 14.26
C SER A 92 2.07 -8.42 14.91
N HIS A 93 1.73 -7.39 14.15
CA HIS A 93 1.02 -6.20 14.61
C HIS A 93 -0.21 -5.94 13.74
N PRO A 94 -1.33 -6.68 13.94
CA PRO A 94 -2.51 -6.58 13.10
C PRO A 94 -2.98 -5.12 12.97
N PRO A 95 -3.17 -4.63 11.73
CA PRO A 95 -3.58 -3.27 11.52
C PRO A 95 -5.02 -3.05 12.00
N LYS A 96 -5.29 -1.82 12.38
CA LYS A 96 -6.57 -1.24 12.82
C LYS A 96 -6.76 0.10 12.14
N GLY A 97 -8.03 0.48 11.97
CA GLY A 97 -8.41 1.74 11.33
C GLY A 97 -8.34 1.69 9.81
N GLU A 98 -8.39 2.86 9.20
CA GLU A 98 -8.30 3.03 7.76
C GLU A 98 -6.84 2.93 7.30
N ILE A 99 -6.63 2.26 6.16
CA ILE A 99 -5.31 2.11 5.55
C ILE A 99 -5.31 2.77 4.19
N VAL A 100 -4.25 3.53 3.94
CA VAL A 100 -3.86 3.95 2.60
C VAL A 100 -2.57 3.21 2.24
N LEU A 101 -2.64 2.41 1.19
CA LEU A 101 -1.47 1.81 0.54
C LEU A 101 -0.98 2.79 -0.53
N VAL A 102 0.27 3.21 -0.40
CA VAL A 102 0.96 4.03 -1.40
C VAL A 102 2.07 3.17 -2.00
N ILE A 103 2.15 3.14 -3.33
CA ILE A 103 3.12 2.36 -4.11
C ILE A 103 3.98 3.38 -4.85
N SER A 104 5.30 3.32 -4.65
CA SER A 104 6.23 4.16 -5.42
C SER A 104 6.15 3.85 -6.91
N GLY A 105 6.43 4.84 -7.76
CA GLY A 105 6.64 4.58 -9.18
C GLY A 105 7.93 3.79 -9.43
N SER A 106 8.01 3.16 -10.60
CA SER A 106 9.17 2.38 -11.07
C SER A 106 10.47 3.18 -11.15
#